data_AF-A0A0L6JP42-F1
#
_entry.id   AF-A0A0L6JP42-F1
#
_cell.length_a   1.000
_cell.length_b   1.000
_cell.length_c   1.000
_cell.angle_alpha   90.00
_cell.angle_beta   90.00
_cell.angle_gamma   90.00
#
_symmetry.space_group_name_H-M   'P 1'
#
loop_
_entity.id
_entity.type
_entity.pdbx_description
1 polymer ?
#
loop_
_entity_poly.entity_id
_entity_poly.type
_entity_poly.pdbx_seq_one_letter_code
_entity_poly.pdbx_strand_id
1 'polypeptide(L)'
;MSLRDDFNFPSAYLEMNESGFFSGFDSSDMGNIHTKNYVWLYNMEWLSYDKIKNYGYDYESRAIVPFAFTGGGDLWAWYLDYKPYMPVVFCPHDDDEGSFYAPSFEGALFRQILEFASHSNFYVDDGKSWQMDLVSAREHLLNWKNRFEKWFKKEWISEIEKIISLDLKYYQYAKSGYYVLITPEECNILTKRHLDFELLDKSLIWTDEE
;
A
#
# COMPACT_ATOMS: atom_id res chain seq x y z
N MET A 1 -15.25 25.86 -7.03
CA MET A 1 -13.90 25.31 -7.25
C MET A 1 -13.99 23.83 -6.90
N SER A 2 -13.62 22.91 -7.80
CA SER A 2 -13.63 21.49 -7.46
C SER A 2 -12.52 21.24 -6.44
N LEU A 3 -12.76 20.40 -5.41
CA LEU A 3 -11.73 20.01 -4.44
C LEU A 3 -10.47 19.46 -5.12
N ARG A 4 -10.65 18.83 -6.29
CA ARG A 4 -9.57 18.31 -7.14
C ARG A 4 -8.77 19.41 -7.84
N ASP A 5 -9.36 20.56 -8.16
CA ASP A 5 -8.67 21.65 -8.86
C ASP A 5 -7.62 22.33 -7.97
N ASP A 6 -7.85 22.30 -6.65
CA ASP A 6 -6.97 22.86 -5.62
C ASP A 6 -6.10 21.80 -4.91
N PHE A 7 -6.11 20.56 -5.42
CA PHE A 7 -5.34 19.46 -4.86
C PHE A 7 -3.84 19.66 -5.05
N ASN A 8 -3.09 19.44 -3.96
CA ASN A 8 -1.64 19.38 -3.98
C ASN A 8 -1.21 17.95 -3.63
N PHE A 9 -0.39 17.36 -4.50
CA PHE A 9 0.19 16.04 -4.27
C PHE A 9 1.02 16.02 -2.97
N PRO A 10 1.05 14.88 -2.24
CA PRO A 10 2.04 14.70 -1.18
C PRO A 10 3.46 14.89 -1.72
N SER A 11 4.32 15.56 -0.96
CA SER A 11 5.71 15.80 -1.38
C SER A 11 6.46 14.48 -1.62
N ALA A 12 6.24 13.48 -0.77
CA ALA A 12 6.83 12.16 -0.96
C ALA A 12 6.41 11.53 -2.29
N TYR A 13 5.15 11.69 -2.70
CA TYR A 13 4.67 11.18 -3.98
C TYR A 13 5.40 11.83 -5.16
N LEU A 14 5.52 13.15 -5.15
CA LEU A 14 6.20 13.90 -6.21
C LEU A 14 7.67 13.49 -6.33
N GLU A 15 8.38 13.43 -5.21
CA GLU A 15 9.78 13.03 -5.17
C GLU A 15 9.99 11.57 -5.63
N MET A 16 9.07 10.66 -5.31
CA MET A 16 9.08 9.28 -5.81
C MET A 16 8.87 9.25 -7.33
N ASN A 17 7.92 10.03 -7.85
CA ASN A 17 7.68 10.15 -9.28
C ASN A 17 8.93 10.68 -10.01
N GLU A 18 9.56 11.74 -9.49
CA GLU A 18 10.80 12.32 -10.03
C GLU A 18 11.97 11.34 -9.98
N SER A 19 12.01 10.47 -8.96
CA SER A 19 13.00 9.40 -8.83
C SER A 19 12.71 8.20 -9.75
N GLY A 20 11.62 8.26 -10.53
CA GLY A 20 11.22 7.23 -11.48
C GLY A 20 10.49 6.02 -10.88
N PHE A 21 10.06 6.09 -9.61
CA PHE A 21 9.50 4.95 -8.87
C PHE A 21 8.22 4.38 -9.51
N PHE A 22 7.52 5.20 -10.29
CA PHE A 22 6.26 4.85 -10.94
C PHE A 22 6.44 4.59 -12.44
N SER A 23 7.67 4.65 -12.95
CA SER A 23 7.98 4.54 -14.38
C SER A 23 8.45 3.13 -14.75
N GLY A 24 7.99 2.64 -15.91
CA GLY A 24 8.48 1.39 -16.48
C GLY A 24 7.82 0.14 -15.88
N PHE A 25 6.53 0.19 -15.53
CA PHE A 25 5.78 -1.04 -15.27
C PHE A 25 5.68 -1.84 -16.57
N ASP A 26 6.49 -2.89 -16.67
CA ASP A 26 6.30 -3.99 -17.59
C ASP A 26 5.74 -5.16 -16.77
N SER A 27 4.64 -5.77 -17.22
CA SER A 27 4.06 -6.94 -16.55
C SER A 27 5.05 -8.10 -16.42
N SER A 28 6.09 -8.15 -17.26
CA SER A 28 7.17 -9.14 -17.17
C SER A 28 8.20 -8.85 -16.07
N ASP A 29 8.18 -7.64 -15.49
CA ASP A 29 9.03 -7.21 -14.37
C ASP A 29 8.34 -7.35 -13.01
N MET A 30 7.13 -7.92 -12.94
CA MET A 30 6.47 -8.23 -11.66
C MET A 30 7.38 -9.12 -10.80
N GLY A 31 7.81 -8.61 -9.64
CA GLY A 31 8.72 -9.30 -8.73
C GLY A 31 10.21 -9.10 -9.02
N ASN A 32 10.60 -8.39 -10.08
CA ASN A 32 12.00 -8.09 -10.36
C ASN A 32 12.50 -6.91 -9.51
N ILE A 33 13.01 -7.23 -8.32
CA ILE A 33 13.60 -6.31 -7.33
C ILE A 33 14.78 -5.50 -7.91
N HIS A 34 15.38 -5.97 -9.01
CA HIS A 34 16.54 -5.33 -9.63
C HIS A 34 16.18 -4.27 -10.69
N THR A 35 14.89 -4.09 -10.99
CA THR A 35 14.47 -2.95 -11.81
C THR A 35 14.81 -1.65 -11.07
N LYS A 36 15.64 -0.82 -11.71
CA LYS A 36 16.15 0.39 -11.03
C LYS A 36 15.09 1.45 -10.83
N ASN A 37 14.06 1.47 -11.68
CA ASN A 37 13.12 2.58 -11.76
C ASN A 37 11.81 2.23 -11.07
N TYR A 38 11.06 1.24 -11.53
CA TYR A 38 9.79 0.86 -10.91
C TYR A 38 9.98 0.23 -9.52
N VAL A 39 9.24 0.69 -8.52
CA VAL A 39 9.20 0.07 -7.20
C VAL A 39 7.89 -0.67 -7.04
N TRP A 40 7.87 -1.98 -7.29
CA TRP A 40 6.69 -2.80 -7.01
C TRP A 40 6.34 -2.76 -5.52
N LEU A 41 5.08 -2.59 -5.13
CA LEU A 41 4.60 -2.69 -3.75
C LEU A 41 3.37 -3.61 -3.71
N TYR A 42 3.24 -4.39 -2.63
CA TYR A 42 2.17 -5.36 -2.46
C TYR A 42 0.79 -4.72 -2.68
N ASN A 43 0.00 -5.30 -3.60
CA ASN A 43 -1.34 -4.85 -3.97
C ASN A 43 -1.49 -3.35 -4.26
N MET A 44 -0.42 -2.66 -4.68
CA MET A 44 -0.44 -1.22 -4.94
C MET A 44 0.34 -0.89 -6.22
N GLU A 45 -0.37 -0.90 -7.35
CA GLU A 45 0.17 -0.58 -8.66
C GLU A 45 0.02 0.92 -8.95
N TRP A 46 1.15 1.62 -9.07
CA TRP A 46 1.19 3.08 -9.10
C TRP A 46 0.60 3.67 -10.39
N LEU A 47 -0.12 4.79 -10.25
CA LEU A 47 -0.40 5.70 -11.35
C LEU A 47 0.74 6.71 -11.49
N SER A 48 1.21 6.99 -12.70
CA SER A 48 2.16 8.10 -12.86
C SER A 48 1.47 9.45 -12.59
N TYR A 49 2.25 10.48 -12.29
CA TYR A 49 1.74 11.85 -12.16
C TYR A 49 0.81 12.27 -13.32
N ASP A 50 1.24 11.99 -14.56
CA ASP A 50 0.46 12.33 -15.75
C ASP A 50 -0.84 11.51 -15.85
N LYS A 51 -0.82 10.25 -15.41
CA LYS A 51 -2.04 9.43 -15.37
C LYS A 51 -3.04 9.98 -14.36
N ILE A 52 -2.59 10.42 -13.18
CA ILE A 52 -3.49 11.01 -12.17
C ILE A 52 -4.11 12.31 -12.68
N LYS A 53 -3.32 13.17 -13.32
CA LYS A 53 -3.82 14.43 -13.90
C LYS A 53 -4.86 14.24 -14.99
N ASN A 54 -4.70 13.19 -15.79
CA ASN A 54 -5.59 12.87 -16.90
C ASN A 54 -6.56 11.73 -16.54
N TYR A 55 -6.76 11.47 -15.24
CA TYR A 55 -7.62 10.39 -14.79
C TYR A 55 -9.06 10.66 -15.23
N GLY A 56 -9.66 9.68 -15.91
CA GLY A 56 -11.03 9.74 -16.38
C GLY A 56 -11.98 9.33 -15.26
N TYR A 57 -12.44 10.31 -14.48
CA TYR A 57 -13.44 10.08 -13.45
C TYR A 57 -14.80 9.76 -14.07
N ASP A 58 -15.46 8.73 -13.56
CA ASP A 58 -16.78 8.29 -14.03
C ASP A 58 -17.83 8.52 -12.94
N TYR A 59 -17.68 7.82 -11.83
CA TYR A 59 -18.60 7.83 -10.69
C TYR A 59 -17.92 8.17 -9.36
N GLU A 60 -16.59 8.35 -9.34
CA GLU A 60 -15.86 8.61 -8.10
C GLU A 60 -16.13 10.01 -7.56
N SER A 61 -16.35 10.10 -6.24
CA SER A 61 -16.67 11.38 -5.61
C SER A 61 -15.56 12.40 -5.75
N ARG A 62 -15.91 13.69 -5.86
CA ARG A 62 -14.94 14.80 -6.00
C ARG A 62 -13.89 14.87 -4.87
N ALA A 63 -14.15 14.25 -3.73
CA ALA A 63 -13.19 14.13 -2.64
C ALA A 63 -12.13 13.04 -2.86
N ILE A 64 -12.27 12.20 -3.88
CA ILE A 64 -11.40 11.06 -4.18
C ILE A 64 -10.44 11.43 -5.32
N VAL A 65 -9.14 11.22 -5.07
CA VAL A 65 -8.07 11.31 -6.08
C VAL A 65 -7.29 10.00 -6.09
N PRO A 66 -7.50 9.12 -7.08
CA PRO A 66 -6.77 7.87 -7.20
C PRO A 66 -5.28 8.09 -7.46
N PHE A 67 -4.44 7.23 -6.87
CA PHE A 67 -2.99 7.24 -7.10
C PHE A 67 -2.40 5.85 -7.36
N ALA A 68 -3.12 4.80 -7.04
CA ALA A 68 -2.74 3.43 -7.35
C ALA A 68 -3.98 2.55 -7.47
N PHE A 69 -3.80 1.31 -7.95
CA PHE A 69 -4.85 0.30 -8.02
C PHE A 69 -4.36 -1.07 -7.55
N THR A 70 -5.27 -1.95 -7.19
CA THR A 70 -4.98 -3.38 -6.99
C THR A 70 -5.03 -4.12 -8.32
N GLY A 71 -4.43 -5.31 -8.42
CA GLY A 71 -4.60 -6.16 -9.60
C GLY A 71 -6.06 -6.55 -9.91
N GLY A 72 -6.98 -6.34 -8.96
CA GLY A 72 -8.41 -6.54 -9.12
C GLY A 72 -9.18 -5.32 -9.64
N GLY A 73 -8.53 -4.16 -9.75
CA GLY A 73 -9.15 -2.92 -10.22
C GLY A 73 -9.64 -1.98 -9.12
N ASP A 74 -9.48 -2.34 -7.85
CA ASP A 74 -9.81 -1.46 -6.71
C ASP A 74 -8.84 -0.28 -6.65
N LEU A 75 -9.29 0.85 -6.15
CA LEU A 75 -8.49 2.07 -6.10
C LEU A 75 -7.88 2.31 -4.72
N TRP A 76 -6.63 2.77 -4.74
CA TRP A 76 -6.03 3.50 -3.64
C TRP A 76 -6.10 4.99 -3.97
N ALA A 77 -6.69 5.76 -3.06
CA ALA A 77 -6.94 7.17 -3.31
C ALA A 77 -6.61 8.05 -2.10
N TRP A 78 -6.35 9.32 -2.37
CA TRP A 78 -6.37 10.37 -1.35
C TRP A 78 -7.80 10.87 -1.15
N TYR A 79 -8.19 11.07 0.11
CA TYR A 79 -9.43 11.70 0.47
C TYR A 79 -9.20 13.17 0.86
N LEU A 80 -9.79 14.09 0.09
CA LEU A 80 -9.48 15.52 0.14
C LEU A 80 -10.23 16.30 1.22
N ASP A 81 -11.38 15.78 1.66
CA ASP A 81 -12.32 16.48 2.56
C ASP A 81 -11.95 16.41 4.04
N TYR A 82 -10.94 15.63 4.40
CA TYR A 82 -10.50 15.50 5.79
C TYR A 82 -9.25 16.33 6.09
N LYS A 83 -9.42 17.64 6.30
CA LYS A 83 -8.32 18.57 6.62
C LYS A 83 -7.99 18.62 8.13
N PRO A 84 -6.74 18.94 8.52
CA PRO A 84 -5.58 19.29 7.68
C PRO A 84 -4.85 18.08 7.08
N TYR A 85 -5.33 16.86 7.35
CA TYR A 85 -4.75 15.63 6.82
C TYR A 85 -5.16 15.40 5.36
N MET A 86 -4.62 14.34 4.78
CA MET A 86 -5.04 13.84 3.49
C MET A 86 -4.92 12.32 3.53
N PRO A 87 -5.87 11.66 4.21
CA PRO A 87 -5.78 10.24 4.45
C PRO A 87 -5.88 9.47 3.14
N VAL A 88 -5.30 8.28 3.16
CA VAL A 88 -5.44 7.28 2.11
C VAL A 88 -6.66 6.44 2.40
N VAL A 89 -7.45 6.17 1.37
CA VAL A 89 -8.62 5.30 1.38
C VAL A 89 -8.43 4.15 0.41
N PHE A 90 -9.09 3.04 0.72
CA PHE A 90 -9.29 1.90 -0.16
C PHE A 90 -10.71 1.93 -0.71
N CYS A 91 -10.85 1.79 -2.02
CA CYS A 91 -12.09 1.95 -2.77
C CYS A 91 -12.32 0.70 -3.63
N PRO A 92 -13.09 -0.30 -3.12
CA PRO A 92 -13.40 -1.52 -3.86
C PRO A 92 -14.19 -1.19 -5.13
N HIS A 93 -13.80 -1.71 -6.29
CA HIS A 93 -14.43 -1.32 -7.57
C HIS A 93 -15.87 -1.80 -7.73
N ASP A 94 -16.31 -2.77 -6.92
CA ASP A 94 -17.62 -3.42 -6.96
C ASP A 94 -18.56 -3.01 -5.80
N ASP A 95 -18.14 -2.03 -5.00
CA ASP A 95 -18.88 -1.52 -3.84
C ASP A 95 -18.81 0.01 -3.78
N ASP A 96 -19.87 0.67 -3.34
CA ASP A 96 -19.86 2.12 -3.08
C ASP A 96 -19.25 2.45 -1.70
N GLU A 97 -19.12 1.43 -0.84
CA GLU A 97 -18.50 1.52 0.48
C GLU A 97 -16.99 1.23 0.40
N GLY A 98 -16.19 2.26 0.69
CA GLY A 98 -14.74 2.19 0.85
C GLY A 98 -14.33 2.28 2.32
N SER A 99 -13.03 2.27 2.59
CA SER A 99 -12.51 2.40 3.96
C SER A 99 -11.31 3.32 4.06
N PHE A 100 -11.20 4.04 5.18
CA PHE A 100 -10.03 4.82 5.52
C PHE A 100 -8.87 3.90 5.94
N TYR A 101 -7.79 3.95 5.18
CA TYR A 101 -6.68 3.01 5.27
C TYR A 101 -5.49 3.55 6.07
N ALA A 102 -5.12 4.81 5.88
CA ALA A 102 -3.99 5.41 6.59
C ALA A 102 -4.13 6.93 6.71
N PRO A 103 -3.53 7.57 7.73
CA PRO A 103 -3.62 9.02 7.91
C PRO A 103 -2.82 9.85 6.90
N SER A 104 -1.94 9.21 6.12
CA SER A 104 -1.03 9.85 5.17
C SER A 104 -0.58 8.84 4.10
N PHE A 105 0.02 9.35 3.01
CA PHE A 105 0.60 8.52 1.96
C PHE A 105 1.71 7.62 2.50
N GLU A 106 2.66 8.17 3.25
CA GLU A 106 3.76 7.44 3.87
C GLU A 106 3.25 6.38 4.86
N GLY A 107 2.18 6.69 5.59
CA GLY A 107 1.50 5.73 6.46
C GLY A 107 0.89 4.56 5.68
N ALA A 108 0.33 4.81 4.50
CA ALA A 108 -0.19 3.75 3.64
C ALA A 108 0.93 2.84 3.12
N LEU A 109 2.08 3.41 2.74
CA LEU A 109 3.25 2.62 2.35
C LEU A 109 3.73 1.71 3.48
N PHE A 110 3.82 2.24 4.70
CA PHE A 110 4.20 1.45 5.87
C PHE A 110 3.19 0.34 6.15
N ARG A 111 1.88 0.64 6.12
CA ARG A 111 0.81 -0.36 6.31
C ARG A 111 0.90 -1.48 5.27
N GLN A 112 1.13 -1.15 4.01
CA GLN A 112 1.28 -2.16 2.95
C GLN A 112 2.46 -3.10 3.19
N ILE A 113 3.57 -2.61 3.74
CA ILE A 113 4.72 -3.43 4.10
C ILE A 113 4.36 -4.41 5.24
N LEU A 114 3.59 -3.95 6.24
CA LEU A 114 3.10 -4.81 7.32
C LEU A 114 2.13 -5.88 6.77
N GLU A 115 1.19 -5.47 5.93
CA GLU A 115 0.21 -6.37 5.33
C GLU A 115 0.87 -7.40 4.40
N PHE A 116 1.89 -7.02 3.63
CA PHE A 116 2.69 -7.97 2.86
C PHE A 116 3.32 -9.04 3.74
N ALA A 117 3.95 -8.64 4.85
CA ALA A 117 4.58 -9.55 5.80
C ALA A 117 3.59 -10.47 6.54
N SER A 118 2.30 -10.11 6.51
CA SER A 118 1.22 -10.76 7.26
C SER A 118 0.23 -11.58 6.43
N HIS A 119 0.03 -11.23 5.16
CA HIS A 119 -1.01 -11.82 4.31
C HIS A 119 -0.43 -12.58 3.10
N SER A 120 0.87 -12.43 2.82
CA SER A 120 1.55 -13.24 1.82
C SER A 120 1.87 -14.62 2.40
N ASN A 121 1.75 -15.65 1.57
CA ASN A 121 2.06 -17.02 1.95
C ASN A 121 3.52 -17.34 1.59
N PHE A 122 4.38 -17.40 2.60
CA PHE A 122 5.81 -17.62 2.42
C PHE A 122 6.22 -19.09 2.54
N TYR A 123 7.40 -19.45 2.02
CA TYR A 123 8.02 -20.76 2.20
C TYR A 123 9.55 -20.69 2.23
N VAL A 124 10.23 -21.76 2.66
CA VAL A 124 11.71 -21.82 2.71
C VAL A 124 12.30 -22.71 1.60
N ASP A 125 11.74 -23.90 1.39
CA ASP A 125 12.32 -24.90 0.46
C ASP A 125 11.44 -25.16 -0.77
N ASP A 126 10.36 -25.93 -0.61
CA ASP A 126 9.44 -26.28 -1.71
C ASP A 126 8.11 -25.54 -1.54
N GLY A 127 7.83 -24.67 -2.50
CA GLY A 127 6.66 -23.79 -2.52
C GLY A 127 5.81 -24.00 -3.75
N LYS A 128 4.56 -23.58 -3.67
CA LYS A 128 3.66 -23.50 -4.82
C LYS A 128 3.90 -22.21 -5.58
N SER A 129 3.49 -22.16 -6.85
CA SER A 129 3.71 -21.00 -7.74
C SER A 129 3.05 -19.70 -7.26
N TRP A 130 2.08 -19.79 -6.35
CA TRP A 130 1.41 -18.65 -5.73
C TRP A 130 1.98 -18.27 -4.36
N GLN A 131 3.00 -18.99 -3.88
CA GLN A 131 3.75 -18.66 -2.68
C GLN A 131 5.03 -17.93 -3.06
N MET A 132 5.55 -17.13 -2.14
CA MET A 132 6.83 -16.44 -2.30
C MET A 132 7.86 -17.06 -1.36
N ASP A 133 9.09 -17.31 -1.84
CA ASP A 133 10.12 -17.80 -0.93
C ASP A 133 10.56 -16.69 0.05
N LEU A 134 11.03 -17.12 1.21
CA LEU A 134 11.42 -16.23 2.29
C LEU A 134 12.59 -15.31 1.93
N VAL A 135 13.48 -15.75 1.03
CA VAL A 135 14.63 -14.94 0.61
C VAL A 135 14.13 -13.76 -0.21
N SER A 136 13.34 -14.00 -1.25
CA SER A 136 12.74 -12.94 -2.06
C SER A 136 11.82 -12.02 -1.24
N ALA A 137 11.05 -12.57 -0.29
CA ALA A 137 10.23 -11.76 0.61
C ALA A 137 11.07 -10.76 1.42
N ARG A 138 12.21 -11.21 1.97
CA ARG A 138 13.14 -10.35 2.72
C ARG A 138 13.83 -9.33 1.83
N GLU A 139 14.16 -9.69 0.58
CA GLU A 139 14.72 -8.75 -0.39
C GLU A 139 13.72 -7.63 -0.73
N HIS A 140 12.44 -7.95 -0.91
CA HIS A 140 11.39 -6.96 -1.11
C HIS A 140 11.27 -6.01 0.09
N LEU A 141 11.18 -6.56 1.31
CA LEU A 141 11.09 -5.77 2.54
C LEU A 141 12.31 -4.84 2.70
N LEU A 142 13.52 -5.35 2.44
CA LEU A 142 14.75 -4.57 2.53
C LEU A 142 14.78 -3.48 1.46
N ASN A 143 14.36 -3.78 0.23
CA ASN A 143 14.27 -2.80 -0.84
C ASN A 143 13.31 -1.67 -0.48
N TRP A 144 12.08 -1.99 -0.02
CA TRP A 144 11.12 -0.97 0.40
C TRP A 144 11.62 -0.13 1.56
N LYS A 145 12.20 -0.77 2.57
CA LYS A 145 12.80 -0.08 3.71
C LYS A 145 13.82 0.98 3.24
N ASN A 146 14.75 0.58 2.37
CA ASN A 146 15.82 1.45 1.90
C ASN A 146 15.31 2.53 0.93
N ARG A 147 14.40 2.17 0.02
CA ARG A 147 13.85 3.10 -0.97
C ARG A 147 12.97 4.15 -0.31
N PHE A 148 12.25 3.80 0.75
CA PHE A 148 11.33 4.69 1.45
C PHE A 148 11.92 5.36 2.71
N GLU A 149 13.16 5.01 3.08
CA GLU A 149 13.81 5.42 4.34
C GLU A 149 13.67 6.91 4.63
N LYS A 150 13.91 7.77 3.63
CA LYS A 150 13.92 9.21 3.82
C LYS A 150 12.56 9.81 4.22
N TRP A 151 11.46 9.12 3.95
CA TRP A 151 10.10 9.57 4.28
C TRP A 151 9.53 8.86 5.52
N PHE A 152 10.16 7.78 5.97
CA PHE A 152 9.67 6.99 7.08
C PHE A 152 10.16 7.49 8.44
N LYS A 153 9.32 7.31 9.46
CA LYS A 153 9.73 7.50 10.85
C LYS A 153 10.78 6.45 11.22
N LYS A 154 11.76 6.82 12.04
CA LYS A 154 12.80 5.88 12.54
C LYS A 154 12.21 4.63 13.19
N GLU A 155 11.10 4.79 13.91
CA GLU A 155 10.39 3.69 14.54
C GLU A 155 9.85 2.69 13.51
N TRP A 156 9.29 3.17 12.39
CA TRP A 156 8.78 2.32 11.31
C TRP A 156 9.91 1.54 10.65
N ILE A 157 11.05 2.18 10.40
CA ILE A 157 12.26 1.52 9.90
C ILE A 157 12.71 0.41 10.85
N SER A 158 12.72 0.68 12.16
CA SER A 158 13.06 -0.33 13.16
C SER A 158 12.08 -1.50 13.19
N GLU A 159 10.78 -1.27 13.04
CA GLU A 159 9.80 -2.36 12.95
C GLU A 159 10.02 -3.22 11.70
N ILE A 160 10.29 -2.61 10.54
CA ILE A 160 10.58 -3.36 9.31
C ILE A 160 11.85 -4.21 9.48
N GLU A 161 12.90 -3.68 10.10
CA GLU A 161 14.13 -4.43 10.38
C GLU A 161 13.90 -5.64 11.28
N LYS A 162 13.08 -5.47 12.34
CA LYS A 162 12.67 -6.59 13.19
C LYS A 162 11.95 -7.65 12.38
N ILE A 163 10.96 -7.27 11.56
CA ILE A 163 10.18 -8.19 10.72
C ILE A 163 11.08 -8.97 9.77
N ILE A 164 12.03 -8.31 9.10
CA ILE A 164 12.99 -8.96 8.20
C ILE A 164 13.76 -10.07 8.92
N SER A 165 14.10 -9.88 10.20
CA SER A 165 14.87 -10.86 10.98
C SER A 165 14.05 -12.01 11.58
N LEU A 166 12.71 -11.97 11.48
CA LEU A 166 11.87 -13.01 12.08
C LEU A 166 11.92 -14.31 11.28
N ASP A 167 11.72 -15.42 11.99
CA ASP A 167 11.40 -16.71 11.40
C ASP A 167 9.92 -16.78 11.02
N LEU A 168 9.60 -17.64 10.04
CA LEU A 168 8.22 -17.86 9.64
C LEU A 168 7.41 -18.50 10.76
N LYS A 169 6.19 -17.98 10.93
CA LYS A 169 5.16 -18.49 11.83
C LYS A 169 4.07 -19.13 11.00
N TYR A 170 3.59 -20.29 11.43
CA TYR A 170 2.38 -20.87 10.85
C TYR A 170 1.16 -20.16 11.42
N TYR A 171 0.37 -19.53 10.57
CA TYR A 171 -0.90 -18.91 10.93
C TYR A 171 -2.05 -19.78 10.41
N GLN A 172 -2.95 -20.17 11.31
CA GLN A 172 -4.12 -20.97 10.99
C GLN A 172 -5.35 -20.07 10.87
N TYR A 173 -6.02 -20.15 9.72
CA TYR A 173 -7.27 -19.43 9.47
C TYR A 173 -8.37 -20.39 8.99
N ALA A 174 -9.43 -20.51 9.78
CA ALA A 174 -10.50 -21.47 9.57
C ALA A 174 -9.96 -22.92 9.39
N LYS A 175 -10.13 -23.51 8.21
CA LYS A 175 -9.72 -24.90 7.89
C LYS A 175 -8.38 -25.00 7.16
N SER A 176 -7.70 -23.88 6.91
CA SER A 176 -6.40 -23.83 6.24
C SER A 176 -5.41 -22.98 7.04
N GLY A 177 -4.19 -22.86 6.54
CA GLY A 177 -3.19 -21.98 7.13
C GLY A 177 -2.05 -21.74 6.17
N TYR A 178 -1.24 -20.74 6.48
CA TYR A 178 -0.13 -20.28 5.66
C TYR A 178 1.00 -19.77 6.55
N TYR A 179 2.21 -19.68 6.00
CA TYR A 179 3.36 -19.18 6.74
C TYR A 179 3.57 -17.70 6.49
N VAL A 180 3.80 -16.96 7.57
CA VAL A 180 3.90 -15.49 7.59
C VAL A 180 5.07 -15.05 8.45
N LEU A 181 5.58 -13.82 8.28
CA LEU A 181 6.60 -13.26 9.16
C LEU A 181 5.98 -12.71 10.45
N ILE A 182 4.81 -12.08 10.32
CA ILE A 182 3.96 -11.65 11.43
C ILE A 182 2.54 -12.14 11.20
N THR A 183 1.83 -12.44 12.27
CA THR A 183 0.41 -12.84 12.18
C THR A 183 -0.49 -11.63 11.84
N PRO A 184 -1.68 -11.84 11.25
CA PRO A 184 -2.67 -10.78 11.06
C PRO A 184 -3.00 -10.00 12.34
N GLU A 185 -3.00 -10.66 13.50
CA GLU A 185 -3.18 -10.00 14.79
C GLU A 185 -2.00 -9.07 15.14
N GLU A 186 -0.76 -9.53 14.92
CA GLU A 186 0.44 -8.70 15.12
C GLU A 186 0.47 -7.51 14.14
N CYS A 187 0.07 -7.72 12.88
CA CYS A 187 -0.08 -6.66 11.89
C CYS A 187 -1.08 -5.60 12.38
N ASN A 188 -2.26 -6.02 12.82
CA ASN A 188 -3.29 -5.10 13.36
C ASN A 188 -2.79 -4.32 14.59
N ILE A 189 -2.01 -4.95 15.47
CA ILE A 189 -1.41 -4.27 16.64
C ILE A 189 -0.41 -3.21 16.17
N LEU A 190 0.44 -3.51 15.20
CA LEU A 190 1.43 -2.56 14.66
C LEU A 190 0.76 -1.41 13.92
N THR A 191 -0.24 -1.70 13.08
CA THR A 191 -1.05 -0.70 12.38
C THR A 191 -1.69 0.26 13.38
N LYS A 192 -2.41 -0.25 14.38
CA LYS A 192 -3.02 0.59 15.43
C LYS A 192 -1.98 1.36 16.22
N ARG A 193 -0.82 0.79 16.53
CA ARG A 193 0.22 1.50 17.28
C ARG A 193 0.79 2.70 16.52
N HIS A 194 1.00 2.54 15.21
CA HIS A 194 1.81 3.47 14.43
C HIS A 194 1.00 4.43 13.55
N LEU A 195 -0.24 4.04 13.21
CA LEU A 195 -1.09 4.72 12.25
C LEU A 195 -2.45 5.12 12.85
N ASP A 196 -2.64 5.04 14.16
CA ASP A 196 -3.89 5.41 14.82
C ASP A 196 -4.35 6.80 14.41
N PHE A 197 -5.60 6.91 13.99
CA PHE A 197 -6.30 8.16 13.78
C PHE A 197 -7.80 7.92 13.83
N GLU A 198 -8.57 8.98 14.03
CA GLU A 198 -10.02 8.90 14.28
C GLU A 198 -10.79 8.11 13.21
N LEU A 199 -10.34 8.15 11.95
CA LEU A 199 -11.04 7.50 10.85
C LEU A 199 -10.49 6.12 10.49
N LEU A 200 -9.41 5.64 11.12
CA LEU A 200 -8.79 4.37 10.76
C LEU A 200 -9.82 3.23 10.70
N ASP A 201 -9.84 2.52 9.56
CA ASP A 201 -10.74 1.40 9.25
C ASP A 201 -12.25 1.74 9.30
N LYS A 202 -12.62 3.03 9.39
CA LYS A 202 -14.01 3.46 9.22
C LYS A 202 -14.39 3.46 7.75
N SER A 203 -15.65 3.19 7.49
CA SER A 203 -16.24 3.24 6.16
C SER A 203 -16.43 4.67 5.65
N LEU A 204 -16.43 4.82 4.34
CA LEU A 204 -16.87 6.02 3.62
C LEU A 204 -17.61 5.62 2.34
N ILE A 205 -18.55 6.44 1.90
CA ILE A 205 -19.04 6.35 0.52
C ILE A 205 -18.05 7.11 -0.36
N TRP A 206 -17.47 6.42 -1.35
CA TRP A 206 -16.39 6.96 -2.19
C TRP A 206 -16.85 7.30 -3.61
N THR A 207 -18.10 7.00 -3.94
CA THR A 207 -18.77 7.33 -5.19
C THR A 207 -19.70 8.53 -4.99
N ASP A 208 -20.00 9.27 -6.05
CA ASP A 208 -21.10 10.24 -6.01
C ASP A 208 -22.42 9.45 -6.13
N GLU A 209 -23.40 9.72 -5.26
CA GLU A 209 -24.76 9.19 -5.42
C GLU A 209 -25.33 9.71 -6.76
N GLU A 210 -25.91 8.82 -7.59
CA GLU A 210 -26.74 9.23 -8.75
C GLU A 210 -27.97 10.05 -8.32
#